data_AF-A0AAD3MSA1-F1
#
_entry.id   AF-A0AAD3MSA1-F1
#
_cell.length_a   1.000
_cell.length_b   1.000
_cell.length_c   1.000
_cell.angle_alpha   90.00
_cell.angle_beta   90.00
_cell.angle_gamma   90.00
#
_symmetry.space_group_name_H-M   'P 1'
#
loop_
_entity.id
_entity.type
_entity.pdbx_description
1 polymer ?
#
loop_
_entity_poly.entity_id
_entity_poly.type
_entity_poly.pdbx_seq_one_letter_code
_entity_poly.pdbx_strand_id
1 'polypeptide(L)'
;MLLLCFSLSTAVPSPHLGIAQVYTRYGKCYTFNGNKTTSRKTKQGGMGNGLEIMLDIQQDEYLPIWRETNETSLEAGIRVQIHSQDEPPYIHQLGFGVSPGFQTFVSCQEQRLTYLPQPWGNCRSTSKEKFPGYDTYSISACRLLCETNEVLRVCNCRMVHMPGTADICPPSKINCVDKALAQLQKNSGDTCPCETPCNLTRYGKELSMVKIPSKGSARYLSRKYDKSEDYIRYDREPSTRLNSLMSSDVVLNKKDHKL
;
A
#
# COMPACT_ATOMS: atom_id res chain seq x y z
N MET A 1 5.03 -3.39 -8.43
CA MET A 1 4.55 -2.02 -8.13
C MET A 1 4.89 -1.68 -6.70
N LEU A 2 5.12 -0.40 -6.41
CA LEU A 2 5.16 0.12 -5.05
C LEU A 2 3.95 1.04 -4.87
N LEU A 3 3.06 0.69 -3.95
CA LEU A 3 1.94 1.52 -3.54
C LEU A 3 2.31 2.23 -2.24
N LEU A 4 2.11 3.54 -2.20
CA LEU A 4 2.30 4.40 -1.05
C LEU A 4 0.94 5.00 -0.68
N CYS A 5 0.48 4.77 0.54
CA CYS A 5 -0.70 5.44 1.09
C CYS A 5 -0.28 6.37 2.22
N PHE A 6 -0.71 7.63 2.10
CA PHE A 6 -0.54 8.65 3.11
C PHE A 6 -1.85 8.75 3.90
N SER A 7 -1.77 8.76 5.23
CA SER A 7 -2.88 9.27 6.03
C SER A 7 -2.93 10.79 5.80
N LEU A 8 -3.85 11.24 4.96
CA LEU A 8 -4.27 12.65 4.80
C LEU A 8 -3.29 13.67 4.18
N SER A 9 -2.09 13.32 3.72
CA SER A 9 -1.21 14.32 3.09
C SER A 9 -1.42 14.52 1.57
N THR A 10 -1.36 15.79 1.15
CA THR A 10 -1.39 16.28 -0.23
C THR A 10 -0.08 16.07 -1.01
N ALA A 11 0.86 15.24 -0.54
CA ALA A 11 2.13 15.00 -1.25
C ALA A 11 1.86 14.70 -2.73
N VAL A 12 2.21 15.65 -3.61
CA VAL A 12 2.08 15.53 -5.06
C VAL A 12 3.39 14.94 -5.56
N PRO A 13 3.44 13.66 -5.93
CA PRO A 13 4.63 13.13 -6.56
C PRO A 13 4.87 13.85 -7.89
N SER A 14 6.11 14.23 -8.17
CA SER A 14 6.47 14.85 -9.44
C SER A 14 5.96 14.02 -10.63
N PRO A 15 5.33 14.64 -11.64
CA PRO A 15 4.69 13.94 -12.77
C PRO A 15 5.68 13.08 -13.60
N HIS A 16 6.98 13.34 -13.47
CA HIS A 16 8.05 12.60 -14.15
C HIS A 16 8.31 11.18 -13.61
N LEU A 17 7.78 10.82 -12.44
CA LEU A 17 8.10 9.54 -11.80
C LEU A 17 7.21 8.36 -12.23
N GLY A 18 6.18 8.59 -13.07
CA GLY A 18 5.28 7.52 -13.52
C GLY A 18 4.44 6.94 -12.37
N ILE A 19 3.94 7.83 -11.51
CA ILE A 19 3.08 7.51 -10.37
C ILE A 19 1.62 7.77 -10.75
N ALA A 20 0.75 6.80 -10.49
CA ALA A 20 -0.69 6.90 -10.71
C ALA A 20 -1.43 7.04 -9.37
N GLN A 21 -2.45 7.89 -9.32
CA GLN A 21 -3.32 8.02 -8.15
C GLN A 21 -4.31 6.86 -8.09
N VAL A 22 -4.48 6.27 -6.91
CA VAL A 22 -5.49 5.23 -6.63
C VAL A 22 -6.17 5.52 -5.30
N TYR A 23 -7.40 5.07 -5.14
CA TYR A 23 -8.13 5.17 -3.87
C TYR A 23 -8.12 3.82 -3.17
N THR A 24 -7.89 3.83 -1.86
CA THR A 24 -7.98 2.64 -0.99
C THR A 24 -8.82 2.97 0.24
N ARG A 25 -8.92 2.04 1.20
CA ARG A 25 -9.53 2.30 2.50
C ARG A 25 -8.86 3.44 3.28
N TYR A 26 -7.57 3.69 3.04
CA TYR A 26 -6.83 4.81 3.67
C TYR A 26 -7.02 6.14 2.93
N GLY A 27 -7.90 6.19 1.92
CA GLY A 27 -8.12 7.39 1.11
C GLY A 27 -7.19 7.44 -0.10
N LYS A 28 -6.55 8.59 -0.31
CA LYS A 28 -5.73 8.86 -1.50
C LYS A 28 -4.38 8.18 -1.40
N CYS A 29 -4.06 7.33 -2.36
CA CYS A 29 -2.80 6.63 -2.46
C CYS A 29 -2.17 6.80 -3.84
N TYR A 30 -0.91 6.39 -3.95
CA TYR A 30 -0.09 6.58 -5.12
C TYR A 30 0.66 5.30 -5.46
N THR A 31 0.58 4.88 -6.72
CA THR A 31 1.25 3.66 -7.18
C THR A 31 2.32 3.97 -8.21
N PHE A 32 3.56 3.62 -7.88
CA PHE A 32 4.67 3.64 -8.81
C PHE A 32 4.68 2.39 -9.70
N ASN A 33 5.01 2.60 -10.98
CA ASN A 33 5.07 1.56 -12.00
C ASN A 33 3.73 0.83 -12.20
N GLY A 34 2.62 1.57 -12.12
CA GLY A 34 1.28 1.00 -12.31
C GLY A 34 0.81 0.87 -13.75
N ASN A 35 1.46 1.58 -14.68
CA ASN A 35 1.12 1.46 -16.09
C ASN A 35 1.68 0.15 -16.68
N LYS A 36 0.77 -0.74 -17.10
CA LYS A 36 1.10 -2.03 -17.74
C LYS A 36 1.82 -1.85 -19.09
N THR A 37 1.54 -0.78 -19.84
CA THR A 37 2.13 -0.57 -21.17
C THR A 37 3.58 -0.08 -21.11
N THR A 38 3.94 0.67 -20.06
CA THR A 38 5.29 1.21 -19.85
C THR A 38 5.90 0.68 -18.56
N SER A 39 5.92 -0.64 -18.40
CA SER A 39 6.44 -1.30 -17.21
C SER A 39 7.96 -1.12 -17.07
N ARG A 40 8.39 -0.51 -15.96
CA ARG A 40 9.81 -0.32 -15.62
C ARG A 40 10.37 -1.62 -15.04
N LYS A 41 11.54 -2.05 -15.53
CA LYS A 41 12.25 -3.26 -15.11
C LYS A 41 13.65 -2.90 -14.63
N THR A 42 14.12 -3.57 -13.59
CA THR A 42 15.53 -3.49 -13.16
C THR A 42 16.33 -4.64 -13.77
N LYS A 43 17.60 -4.39 -14.13
CA LYS A 43 18.51 -5.38 -14.69
C LYS A 43 19.53 -5.91 -13.68
N GLN A 44 19.76 -5.17 -12.59
CA GLN A 44 20.79 -5.47 -11.60
C GLN A 44 20.24 -5.20 -10.21
N GLY A 45 20.68 -6.00 -9.23
CA GLY A 45 20.44 -5.73 -7.82
C GLY A 45 21.25 -4.53 -7.30
N GLY A 46 21.04 -4.19 -6.03
CA GLY A 46 21.74 -3.10 -5.35
C GLY A 46 20.95 -1.79 -5.26
N MET A 47 21.29 -0.98 -4.25
CA MET A 47 20.50 0.20 -3.85
C MET A 47 20.34 1.23 -4.97
N GLY A 48 21.41 1.51 -5.73
CA GLY A 48 21.38 2.48 -6.83
C GLY A 48 20.59 2.06 -8.07
N ASN A 49 20.17 0.79 -8.16
CA ASN A 49 19.36 0.25 -9.25
C ASN A 49 17.88 0.06 -8.85
N GLY A 50 17.55 0.42 -7.61
CA GLY A 50 16.23 0.33 -7.03
C GLY A 50 15.41 1.61 -7.18
N LEU A 51 14.38 1.72 -6.35
CA LEU A 51 13.56 2.90 -6.21
C LEU A 51 13.90 3.59 -4.90
N GLU A 52 14.47 4.79 -4.97
CA GLU A 52 14.74 5.65 -3.81
C GLU A 52 13.73 6.80 -3.81
N ILE A 53 13.04 6.99 -2.69
CA ILE A 53 12.07 8.06 -2.51
C ILE A 53 12.27 8.69 -1.13
N MET A 54 12.48 10.01 -1.13
CA MET A 54 12.40 10.83 0.07
C MET A 54 11.03 11.49 0.14
N LEU A 55 10.33 11.31 1.26
CA LEU A 55 8.97 11.74 1.49
C LEU A 55 8.91 12.63 2.73
N ASP A 56 8.04 13.62 2.69
CA ASP A 56 7.63 14.40 3.85
C ASP A 56 6.20 13.99 4.21
N ILE A 57 5.98 13.50 5.43
CA ILE A 57 4.66 13.03 5.86
C ILE A 57 3.72 14.17 6.25
N GLN A 58 4.24 15.40 6.43
CA GLN A 58 3.45 16.59 6.80
C GLN A 58 2.57 16.34 8.03
N GLN A 59 3.20 15.90 9.12
CA GLN A 59 2.50 15.53 10.35
C GLN A 59 1.79 16.74 11.02
N ASP A 60 2.18 17.97 10.70
CA ASP A 60 1.49 19.21 11.05
C ASP A 60 0.10 19.36 10.42
N GLU A 61 -0.16 18.70 9.27
CA GLU A 61 -1.46 18.68 8.59
C GLU A 61 -2.37 17.53 9.08
N TYR A 62 -1.93 16.72 10.05
CA TYR A 62 -2.74 15.62 10.56
C TYR A 62 -3.92 16.17 11.36
N LEU A 63 -5.10 15.61 11.12
CA LEU A 63 -6.29 15.98 11.87
C LEU A 63 -6.08 15.65 13.36
N PRO A 64 -6.32 16.61 14.27
CA PRO A 64 -6.20 16.35 15.69
C PRO A 64 -7.23 15.30 16.12
N ILE A 65 -6.82 14.33 16.92
CA ILE A 65 -7.63 13.17 17.29
C ILE A 65 -8.37 13.47 18.59
N TRP A 66 -9.69 13.62 18.51
CA TRP A 66 -10.53 14.00 19.66
C TRP A 66 -11.33 12.79 20.19
N ARG A 67 -11.49 11.75 19.36
CA ARG A 67 -12.11 10.46 19.67
C ARG A 67 -11.49 9.38 18.80
N GLU A 68 -11.36 8.18 19.35
CA GLU A 68 -10.97 7.00 18.58
C GLU A 68 -12.14 6.55 17.69
N THR A 69 -11.91 6.45 16.39
CA THR A 69 -12.80 5.79 15.43
C THR A 69 -12.01 4.72 14.66
N ASN A 70 -12.72 3.82 13.97
CA ASN A 70 -12.08 2.81 13.11
C ASN A 70 -11.27 3.42 11.96
N GLU A 71 -11.47 4.71 11.66
CA GLU A 71 -10.82 5.43 10.56
C GLU A 71 -9.64 6.30 11.03
N THR A 72 -9.57 6.65 12.32
CA THR A 72 -8.46 7.45 12.87
C THR A 72 -7.27 6.57 13.23
N SER A 73 -6.16 6.73 12.51
CA SER A 73 -4.88 6.12 12.88
C SER A 73 -4.13 6.98 13.90
N LEU A 74 -3.73 6.39 15.02
CA LEU A 74 -2.83 7.02 16.00
C LEU A 74 -1.35 7.01 15.55
N GLU A 75 -1.06 6.31 14.45
CA GLU A 75 0.28 6.11 13.91
C GLU A 75 0.71 7.27 13.01
N ALA A 76 1.97 7.68 13.13
CA ALA A 76 2.62 8.58 12.18
C ALA A 76 3.59 7.81 11.28
N GLY A 77 3.48 8.01 9.97
CA GLY A 77 4.25 7.28 8.95
C GLY A 77 3.42 7.01 7.71
N ILE A 78 3.91 6.11 6.87
CA ILE A 78 3.20 5.68 5.65
C ILE A 78 2.99 4.17 5.64
N ARG A 79 1.94 3.74 4.95
CA ARG A 79 1.74 2.32 4.64
C ARG A 79 2.16 2.06 3.20
N VAL A 80 2.90 0.97 3.01
CA VAL A 80 3.49 0.59 1.74
C VAL A 80 3.07 -0.83 1.36
N GLN A 81 2.68 -1.05 0.11
CA GLN A 81 2.43 -2.41 -0.42
C GLN A 81 3.24 -2.63 -1.69
N ILE A 82 3.91 -3.78 -1.77
CA ILE A 82 4.57 -4.26 -2.98
C ILE A 82 3.70 -5.36 -3.58
N HIS A 83 3.25 -5.17 -4.81
CA HIS A 83 2.36 -6.12 -5.50
C HIS A 83 2.61 -6.17 -7.01
N SER A 84 2.06 -7.19 -7.68
CA SER A 84 2.12 -7.35 -9.14
C SER A 84 1.26 -6.30 -9.87
N GLN A 85 1.57 -6.04 -11.15
CA GLN A 85 0.77 -5.16 -12.03
C GLN A 85 -0.64 -5.69 -12.32
N ASP A 86 -0.85 -6.99 -12.17
CA ASP A 86 -2.12 -7.65 -12.42
C ASP A 86 -2.98 -7.81 -11.16
N GLU A 87 -2.49 -7.32 -10.01
CA GLU A 87 -3.19 -7.40 -8.74
C GLU A 87 -3.57 -5.99 -8.25
N PRO A 88 -4.85 -5.74 -7.91
CA PRO A 88 -5.25 -4.47 -7.31
C PRO A 88 -4.68 -4.31 -5.89
N PRO A 89 -4.50 -3.07 -5.44
CA PRO A 89 -3.96 -2.80 -4.11
C PRO A 89 -4.93 -3.25 -3.00
N TYR A 90 -4.40 -3.94 -1.99
CA TYR A 90 -5.14 -4.45 -0.82
C TYR A 90 -4.36 -4.15 0.46
N ILE A 91 -3.96 -2.88 0.57
CA ILE A 91 -2.97 -2.38 1.52
C ILE A 91 -3.42 -2.48 2.98
N HIS A 92 -4.72 -2.50 3.27
CA HIS A 92 -5.20 -2.61 4.64
C HIS A 92 -4.92 -3.97 5.28
N GLN A 93 -4.69 -5.01 4.49
CA GLN A 93 -4.24 -6.32 5.00
C GLN A 93 -2.81 -6.68 4.61
N LEU A 94 -2.34 -6.23 3.44
CA LEU A 94 -1.04 -6.65 2.88
C LEU A 94 0.05 -5.57 2.94
N GLY A 95 -0.28 -4.37 3.43
CA GLY A 95 0.67 -3.28 3.60
C GLY A 95 1.60 -3.47 4.80
N PHE A 96 2.78 -2.89 4.73
CA PHE A 96 3.70 -2.73 5.86
C PHE A 96 3.89 -1.25 6.18
N GLY A 97 4.09 -0.93 7.46
CA GLY A 97 4.34 0.43 7.90
C GLY A 97 5.80 0.83 7.70
N VAL A 98 6.03 2.10 7.40
CA VAL A 98 7.35 2.70 7.40
C VAL A 98 7.32 3.99 8.22
N SER A 99 8.23 4.07 9.19
CA SER A 99 8.27 5.13 10.18
C SER A 99 9.08 6.32 9.66
N PRO A 100 8.67 7.55 10.00
CA PRO A 100 9.47 8.73 9.72
C PRO A 100 10.72 8.74 10.61
N GLY A 101 11.79 9.42 10.18
CA GLY A 101 13.05 9.55 10.93
C GLY A 101 14.04 8.42 10.67
N PHE A 102 13.64 7.51 9.77
CA PHE A 102 14.45 6.39 9.33
C PHE A 102 14.53 6.37 7.82
N GLN A 103 15.70 5.99 7.33
CA GLN A 103 15.88 5.48 5.99
C GLN A 103 15.63 3.97 6.04
N THR A 104 14.57 3.53 5.37
CA THR A 104 14.15 2.12 5.37
C THR A 104 14.55 1.46 4.06
N PHE A 105 15.38 0.43 4.16
CA PHE A 105 15.75 -0.43 3.04
C PHE A 105 14.79 -1.61 2.96
N VAL A 106 14.19 -1.82 1.79
CA VAL A 106 13.30 -2.94 1.53
C VAL A 106 13.90 -3.80 0.43
N SER A 107 14.58 -4.88 0.82
CA SER A 107 15.11 -5.88 -0.10
C SER A 107 13.98 -6.78 -0.57
N CYS A 108 13.70 -6.79 -1.88
CA CYS A 108 12.60 -7.56 -2.44
C CYS A 108 13.08 -8.71 -3.30
N GLN A 109 12.46 -9.87 -3.18
CA GLN A 109 12.69 -11.05 -4.01
C GLN A 109 11.40 -11.46 -4.74
N GLU A 110 11.41 -11.45 -6.08
CA GLU A 110 10.28 -11.95 -6.88
C GLU A 110 10.21 -13.48 -6.78
N GLN A 111 9.02 -13.99 -6.45
CA GLN A 111 8.71 -15.41 -6.35
C GLN A 111 7.57 -15.72 -7.30
N ARG A 112 7.84 -16.58 -8.29
CA ARG A 112 6.81 -17.09 -9.21
C ARG A 112 6.40 -18.48 -8.75
N LEU A 113 5.13 -18.60 -8.39
CA LEU A 113 4.54 -19.81 -7.86
C LEU A 113 3.59 -20.37 -8.92
N THR A 114 3.76 -21.64 -9.24
CA THR A 114 2.86 -22.38 -10.11
C THR A 114 2.23 -23.51 -9.31
N TYR A 115 0.90 -23.49 -9.21
CA TYR A 115 0.10 -24.51 -8.56
C TYR A 115 -0.51 -25.44 -9.61
N LEU A 116 -0.73 -26.70 -9.24
CA LEU A 116 -1.37 -27.68 -10.11
C LEU A 116 -2.89 -27.65 -9.92
N PRO A 117 -3.68 -27.76 -11.01
CA PRO A 117 -5.12 -27.90 -10.93
C PRO A 117 -5.51 -29.29 -10.42
N GLN A 118 -6.81 -29.53 -10.25
CA GLN A 118 -7.31 -30.86 -9.91
C GLN A 118 -6.91 -31.90 -10.97
N PRO A 119 -6.63 -33.15 -10.57
CA PRO A 119 -6.74 -33.72 -9.21
C PRO A 119 -5.53 -33.49 -8.29
N TRP A 120 -4.43 -32.91 -8.77
CA TRP A 120 -3.18 -32.78 -7.99
C TRP A 120 -3.17 -31.63 -6.99
N GLY A 121 -3.99 -30.61 -7.22
CA GLY A 121 -4.15 -29.47 -6.32
C GLY A 121 -5.49 -28.78 -6.52
N ASN A 122 -5.67 -27.64 -5.86
CA ASN A 122 -6.85 -26.79 -6.02
C ASN A 122 -6.42 -25.39 -6.41
N CYS A 123 -6.46 -25.09 -7.70
CA CYS A 123 -6.17 -23.75 -8.20
C CYS A 123 -7.11 -23.38 -9.34
N ARG A 124 -7.44 -22.09 -9.41
CA ARG A 124 -8.21 -21.52 -10.51
C ARG A 124 -7.30 -21.30 -11.70
N SER A 125 -7.60 -21.96 -12.82
CA SER A 125 -6.94 -21.63 -14.08
C SER A 125 -7.33 -20.20 -14.46
N THR A 126 -6.35 -19.31 -14.53
CA THR A 126 -6.55 -17.91 -14.91
C THR A 126 -6.65 -17.81 -16.44
N SER A 127 -7.60 -18.53 -17.04
CA SER A 127 -7.98 -18.25 -18.43
C SER A 127 -8.49 -16.81 -18.49
N LYS A 128 -8.18 -16.13 -19.61
CA LYS A 128 -8.36 -14.71 -20.02
C LYS A 128 -9.71 -14.01 -19.75
N GLU A 129 -10.53 -14.49 -18.84
CA GLU A 129 -11.80 -13.90 -18.46
C GLU A 129 -11.57 -12.63 -17.64
N LYS A 130 -12.21 -11.54 -18.06
CA LYS A 130 -12.29 -10.31 -17.27
C LYS A 130 -12.99 -10.63 -15.95
N PHE A 131 -12.40 -10.19 -14.85
CA PHE A 131 -13.04 -10.32 -13.54
C PHE A 131 -13.91 -9.08 -13.29
N PRO A 132 -15.10 -9.18 -12.67
CA PRO A 132 -15.95 -8.01 -12.47
C PRO A 132 -15.21 -6.87 -11.74
N GLY A 133 -15.06 -5.73 -12.40
CA GLY A 133 -14.33 -4.57 -11.89
C GLY A 133 -12.81 -4.60 -12.04
N TYR A 134 -12.21 -5.70 -12.56
CA TYR A 134 -10.75 -5.86 -12.68
C TYR A 134 -10.34 -6.59 -13.96
N ASP A 135 -9.19 -6.24 -14.54
CA ASP A 135 -8.72 -6.87 -15.79
C ASP A 135 -8.45 -8.38 -15.64
N THR A 136 -7.93 -8.78 -14.48
CA THR A 136 -7.36 -10.09 -14.21
C THR A 136 -7.82 -10.58 -12.85
N TYR A 137 -8.08 -11.89 -12.75
CA TYR A 137 -8.34 -12.52 -11.47
C TYR A 137 -7.07 -12.53 -10.61
N SER A 138 -7.22 -12.12 -9.34
CA SER A 138 -6.24 -12.32 -8.28
C SER A 138 -6.96 -12.53 -6.96
N ILE A 139 -6.25 -13.01 -5.94
CA ILE A 139 -6.83 -13.21 -4.61
C ILE A 139 -7.34 -11.86 -4.05
N SER A 140 -6.56 -10.78 -4.21
CA SER A 140 -6.97 -9.44 -3.78
C SER A 140 -8.20 -8.92 -4.55
N ALA A 141 -8.26 -9.14 -5.86
CA ALA A 141 -9.42 -8.74 -6.68
C ALA A 141 -10.70 -9.46 -6.22
N CYS A 142 -10.61 -10.76 -5.95
CA CYS A 142 -11.71 -11.56 -5.44
C CYS A 142 -12.22 -11.06 -4.08
N ARG A 143 -11.30 -10.81 -3.13
CA ARG A 143 -11.64 -10.29 -1.81
C ARG A 143 -12.28 -8.90 -1.88
N LEU A 144 -11.73 -7.99 -2.69
CA LEU A 144 -12.30 -6.67 -2.89
C LEU A 144 -13.71 -6.72 -3.51
N LEU A 145 -13.93 -7.60 -4.50
CA LEU A 145 -15.26 -7.79 -5.08
C LEU A 145 -16.25 -8.34 -4.05
N CYS A 146 -15.81 -9.27 -3.22
CA CYS A 146 -16.62 -9.85 -2.15
C CYS A 146 -17.01 -8.81 -1.08
N GLU A 147 -16.05 -8.00 -0.64
CA GLU A 147 -16.31 -6.83 0.24
C GLU A 147 -17.29 -5.86 -0.42
N THR A 148 -17.12 -5.58 -1.72
CA THR A 148 -18.00 -4.69 -2.48
C THR A 148 -19.43 -5.21 -2.55
N ASN A 149 -19.60 -6.50 -2.87
CA ASN A 149 -20.91 -7.14 -2.97
C ASN A 149 -21.62 -7.16 -1.62
N GLU A 150 -20.91 -7.40 -0.52
CA GLU A 150 -21.51 -7.40 0.81
C GLU A 150 -21.97 -6.00 1.22
N VAL A 151 -21.15 -4.97 0.99
CA VAL A 151 -21.53 -3.59 1.29
C VAL A 151 -22.71 -3.14 0.42
N LEU A 152 -22.73 -3.52 -0.85
CA LEU A 152 -23.88 -3.26 -1.74
C LEU A 152 -25.14 -3.96 -1.22
N ARG A 153 -25.05 -5.24 -0.84
CA ARG A 153 -26.18 -6.04 -0.35
C ARG A 153 -26.78 -5.49 0.95
N VAL A 154 -25.95 -5.01 1.87
CA VAL A 154 -26.38 -4.57 3.21
C VAL A 154 -26.72 -3.07 3.24
N CYS A 155 -25.92 -2.23 2.57
CA CYS A 155 -26.00 -0.76 2.71
C CYS A 155 -26.51 -0.05 1.44
N ASN A 156 -26.69 -0.77 0.32
CA ASN A 156 -27.14 -0.24 -0.98
C ASN A 156 -26.29 0.94 -1.49
N CYS A 157 -24.99 0.90 -1.26
CA CYS A 157 -24.01 1.89 -1.73
C CYS A 157 -22.62 1.24 -1.81
N ARG A 158 -21.63 1.94 -2.33
CA ARG A 158 -20.23 1.49 -2.34
C ARG A 158 -19.28 2.54 -1.75
N MET A 159 -18.12 2.11 -1.29
CA MET A 159 -17.04 3.03 -0.93
C MET A 159 -16.30 3.54 -2.18
N VAL A 160 -15.56 4.64 -2.02
CA VAL A 160 -14.83 5.30 -3.12
C VAL A 160 -13.82 4.37 -3.81
N HIS A 161 -13.16 3.49 -3.07
CA HIS A 161 -12.17 2.56 -3.61
C HIS A 161 -12.77 1.28 -4.20
N MET A 162 -14.08 1.04 -3.98
CA MET A 162 -14.75 -0.16 -4.48
C MET A 162 -15.13 0.03 -5.95
N PRO A 163 -14.88 -0.97 -6.81
CA PRO A 163 -15.26 -0.90 -8.22
C PRO A 163 -16.79 -0.92 -8.40
N GLY A 164 -17.26 -0.50 -9.58
CA GLY A 164 -18.68 -0.52 -9.95
C GLY A 164 -19.30 0.86 -10.12
N THR A 165 -20.59 0.88 -10.47
CA THR A 165 -21.35 2.07 -10.84
C THR A 165 -22.35 2.54 -9.79
N ALA A 166 -22.49 1.80 -8.68
CA ALA A 166 -23.37 2.19 -7.58
C ALA A 166 -22.94 3.53 -6.96
N ASP A 167 -23.88 4.18 -6.27
CA ASP A 167 -23.63 5.45 -5.62
C ASP A 167 -22.63 5.33 -4.46
N ILE A 168 -21.84 6.38 -4.26
CA ILE A 168 -20.90 6.46 -3.14
C ILE A 168 -21.68 6.61 -1.84
N CYS A 169 -21.32 5.81 -0.82
CA CYS A 169 -21.95 5.90 0.48
C CYS A 169 -21.79 7.30 1.10
N PRO A 170 -22.87 7.95 1.56
CA PRO A 170 -22.76 9.20 2.32
C PRO A 170 -22.11 8.94 3.69
N PRO A 171 -21.50 9.96 4.32
CA PRO A 171 -20.85 9.81 5.63
C PRO A 171 -21.76 9.23 6.72
N SER A 172 -23.08 9.47 6.65
CA SER A 172 -24.06 8.91 7.59
C SER A 172 -24.17 7.38 7.56
N LYS A 173 -23.74 6.73 6.47
CA LYS A 173 -23.76 5.27 6.29
C LYS A 173 -22.45 4.57 6.64
N ILE A 174 -21.40 5.29 7.08
CA ILE A 174 -20.10 4.68 7.42
C ILE A 174 -20.25 3.56 8.46
N ASN A 175 -21.08 3.77 9.49
CA ASN A 175 -21.38 2.75 10.50
C ASN A 175 -22.04 1.49 9.94
N CYS A 176 -22.81 1.60 8.84
CA CYS A 176 -23.38 0.43 8.16
C CYS A 176 -22.27 -0.36 7.46
N VAL A 177 -21.42 0.34 6.72
CA VAL A 177 -20.30 -0.25 5.97
C VAL A 177 -19.34 -0.98 6.90
N ASP A 178 -18.93 -0.35 8.00
CA ASP A 178 -18.06 -0.95 8.99
C ASP A 178 -18.64 -2.24 9.59
N LYS A 179 -19.95 -2.23 9.91
CA LYS A 179 -20.64 -3.43 10.43
C LYS A 179 -20.70 -4.54 9.39
N ALA A 180 -21.04 -4.22 8.15
CA ALA A 180 -21.13 -5.20 7.06
C ALA A 180 -19.76 -5.88 6.82
N LEU A 181 -18.68 -5.09 6.76
CA LEU A 181 -17.33 -5.62 6.58
C LEU A 181 -16.85 -6.44 7.79
N ALA A 182 -17.15 -5.99 9.00
CA ALA A 182 -16.81 -6.74 10.22
C ALA A 182 -17.55 -8.09 10.29
N GLN A 183 -18.80 -8.14 9.84
CA GLN A 183 -19.57 -9.39 9.73
C GLN A 183 -18.99 -10.33 8.68
N LEU A 184 -18.63 -9.80 7.51
CA LEU A 184 -18.00 -10.58 6.44
C LEU A 184 -16.69 -11.24 6.91
N GLN A 185 -15.87 -10.49 7.66
CA GLN A 185 -14.61 -11.03 8.21
C GLN A 185 -14.84 -12.17 9.19
N LYS A 186 -15.89 -12.09 10.03
CA LYS A 186 -16.25 -13.15 10.98
C LYS A 186 -16.76 -14.42 10.27
N ASN A 187 -17.46 -14.27 9.14
CA ASN A 187 -18.09 -15.37 8.40
C ASN A 187 -17.29 -15.81 7.15
N SER A 188 -16.01 -15.40 7.08
CA SER A 188 -15.22 -15.40 5.85
C SER A 188 -14.89 -16.79 5.28
N GLY A 189 -14.94 -17.85 6.10
CA GLY A 189 -14.64 -19.22 5.67
C GLY A 189 -15.62 -19.76 4.62
N ASP A 190 -16.91 -19.48 4.76
CA ASP A 190 -17.96 -20.02 3.88
C ASP A 190 -18.50 -18.98 2.89
N THR A 191 -18.43 -17.68 3.23
CA THR A 191 -19.12 -16.63 2.47
C THR A 191 -18.30 -16.11 1.28
N CYS A 192 -16.99 -16.33 1.27
CA CYS A 192 -16.07 -15.70 0.31
C CYS A 192 -14.97 -16.65 -0.21
N PRO A 193 -15.32 -17.68 -1.00
CA PRO A 193 -14.35 -18.65 -1.50
C PRO A 193 -13.50 -18.04 -2.63
N CYS A 194 -12.35 -17.45 -2.27
CA CYS A 194 -11.37 -16.96 -3.22
C CYS A 194 -10.29 -18.02 -3.46
N GLU A 195 -10.43 -18.77 -4.55
CA GLU A 195 -9.46 -19.80 -4.96
C GLU A 195 -8.11 -19.19 -5.33
N THR A 196 -7.02 -19.88 -5.00
CA THR A 196 -5.68 -19.47 -5.41
C THR A 196 -5.51 -19.63 -6.92
N PRO A 197 -5.02 -18.61 -7.65
CA PRO A 197 -4.74 -18.77 -9.08
C PRO A 197 -3.58 -19.74 -9.30
N CYS A 198 -3.62 -20.50 -10.40
CA CYS A 198 -2.56 -21.45 -10.72
C CYS A 198 -1.20 -20.78 -11.00
N ASN A 199 -1.19 -19.54 -11.48
CA ASN A 199 0.03 -18.75 -11.63
C ASN A 199 -0.06 -17.52 -10.72
N LEU A 200 0.91 -17.37 -9.82
CA LEU A 200 0.96 -16.28 -8.86
C LEU A 200 2.36 -15.71 -8.75
N THR A 201 2.47 -14.39 -8.82
CA THR A 201 3.72 -13.68 -8.52
C THR A 201 3.60 -13.02 -7.15
N ARG A 202 4.53 -13.35 -6.25
CA ARG A 202 4.67 -12.73 -4.93
C ARG A 202 6.03 -12.04 -4.82
N TYR A 203 6.12 -11.09 -3.91
CA TYR A 203 7.36 -10.40 -3.58
C TYR A 203 7.67 -10.63 -2.10
N GLY A 204 8.64 -11.50 -1.84
CA GLY A 204 9.24 -11.62 -0.51
C GLY A 204 9.97 -10.32 -0.19
N LYS A 205 9.88 -9.86 1.06
CA LYS A 205 10.49 -8.60 1.50
C LYS A 205 11.26 -8.79 2.81
N GLU A 206 12.44 -8.20 2.86
CA GLU A 206 13.28 -8.10 4.06
C GLU A 206 13.55 -6.61 4.32
N LEU A 207 13.33 -6.17 5.56
CA LEU A 207 13.42 -4.77 5.94
C LEU A 207 14.64 -4.53 6.83
N SER A 208 15.35 -3.44 6.58
CA SER A 208 16.34 -2.88 7.50
C SER A 208 16.22 -1.37 7.56
N MET A 209 16.66 -0.75 8.66
CA MET A 209 16.43 0.67 8.92
C MET A 209 17.68 1.32 9.51
N VAL A 210 17.94 2.58 9.12
CA VAL A 210 18.97 3.44 9.71
C VAL A 210 18.37 4.80 10.07
N LYS A 211 18.84 5.44 11.15
CA LYS A 211 18.35 6.76 11.57
C LYS A 211 18.77 7.83 10.57
N ILE A 212 17.86 8.72 10.20
CA ILE A 212 18.11 9.92 9.39
C ILE A 212 17.37 11.12 10.01
N PRO A 213 17.97 12.31 10.11
CA PRO A 213 19.34 12.67 9.72
C PRO A 213 20.42 12.21 10.71
N SER A 214 21.69 12.28 10.27
CA SER A 214 22.83 12.32 11.18
C SER A 214 22.96 13.71 11.80
N LYS A 215 23.71 13.84 12.90
CA LYS A 215 23.95 15.16 13.54
C LYS A 215 24.54 16.18 12.55
N GLY A 216 25.38 15.74 11.62
CA GLY A 216 26.00 16.61 10.61
C GLY A 216 25.07 16.95 9.43
N SER A 217 24.16 16.04 9.05
CA SER A 217 23.28 16.27 7.89
C SER A 217 21.97 17.00 8.23
N ALA A 218 21.58 17.09 9.50
CA ALA A 218 20.35 17.76 9.93
C ALA A 218 20.26 19.21 9.44
N ARG A 219 21.33 19.99 9.65
CA ARG A 219 21.41 21.40 9.23
C ARG A 219 21.38 21.57 7.71
N TYR A 220 21.98 20.63 6.97
CA TYR A 220 21.94 20.65 5.52
C TYR A 220 20.52 20.41 4.99
N LEU A 221 19.84 19.38 5.49
CA LEU A 221 18.47 19.05 5.06
C LEU A 221 17.49 20.16 5.46
N SER A 222 17.63 20.73 6.65
CA SER A 222 16.86 21.91 7.09
C SER A 222 16.94 23.06 6.09
N ARG A 223 18.15 23.43 5.66
CA ARG A 223 18.36 24.50 4.65
C ARG A 223 17.87 24.10 3.27
N LYS A 224 18.06 22.84 2.86
CA LYS A 224 17.68 22.35 1.53
C LYS A 224 16.17 22.36 1.33
N TYR A 225 15.41 22.01 2.36
CA TYR A 225 13.95 21.87 2.29
C TYR A 225 13.20 23.04 2.93
N ASP A 226 13.91 24.06 3.40
CA ASP A 226 13.36 25.23 4.10
C ASP A 226 12.45 24.83 5.29
N LYS A 227 12.97 23.95 6.15
CA LYS A 227 12.29 23.45 7.36
C LYS A 227 13.19 23.62 8.58
N SER A 228 12.60 23.72 9.78
CA SER A 228 13.40 23.81 11.02
C SER A 228 14.18 22.53 11.29
N GLU A 229 15.31 22.62 11.99
CA GLU A 229 16.08 21.42 12.35
C GLU A 229 15.26 20.45 13.21
N ASP A 230 14.37 20.95 14.07
CA ASP A 230 13.44 20.12 14.87
C ASP A 230 12.41 19.40 14.00
N TYR A 231 11.97 20.01 12.89
CA TYR A 231 11.10 19.34 11.92
C TYR A 231 11.83 18.20 11.18
N ILE A 232 13.14 18.35 11.00
CA ILE A 232 13.96 17.36 10.31
C ILE A 232 14.38 16.25 11.29
N ARG A 233 14.65 16.59 12.56
CA ARG A 233 15.06 15.65 13.60
C ARG A 233 13.84 14.96 14.20
N TYR A 234 13.71 13.68 13.89
CA TYR A 234 12.88 12.79 14.69
C TYR A 234 13.63 12.43 15.98
N ASP A 235 13.62 13.32 16.98
CA ASP A 235 14.16 13.00 18.31
C ASP A 235 13.04 12.54 19.24
N ARG A 236 13.25 11.37 19.87
CA ARG A 236 12.44 10.87 20.97
C ARG A 236 12.79 11.64 22.24
N GLU A 237 12.22 12.82 22.44
CA GLU A 237 12.09 13.39 23.79
C GLU A 237 10.64 13.32 24.28
N PRO A 238 10.40 13.17 25.60
CA PRO A 238 9.08 12.81 26.14
C PRO A 238 8.07 13.96 26.13
N SER A 239 8.44 15.14 25.65
CA SER A 239 7.54 16.29 25.61
C SER A 239 7.73 17.08 24.31
N THR A 240 6.73 16.92 23.44
CA THR A 240 6.32 17.81 22.34
C THR A 240 7.15 17.90 21.05
N ARG A 241 6.42 17.64 19.95
CA ARG A 241 6.68 17.83 18.51
C ARG A 241 7.48 16.74 17.79
N LEU A 242 6.71 15.76 17.28
CA LEU A 242 7.11 14.82 16.24
C LEU A 242 6.87 15.48 14.89
N ASN A 243 7.89 15.61 14.04
CA ASN A 243 7.78 15.89 12.60
C ASN A 243 9.02 15.32 11.92
N SER A 244 8.91 14.81 10.69
CA SER A 244 10.06 14.16 10.06
C SER A 244 9.94 13.88 8.55
N LEU A 245 11.09 14.05 7.88
CA LEU A 245 11.43 13.46 6.60
C LEU A 245 11.63 11.95 6.73
N MET A 246 11.11 11.20 5.77
CA MET A 246 11.30 9.77 5.63
C MET A 246 12.04 9.49 4.33
N SER A 247 13.03 8.60 4.36
CA SER A 247 13.64 8.07 3.13
C SER A 247 13.30 6.60 3.02
N SER A 248 12.87 6.14 1.86
CA SER A 248 12.64 4.71 1.60
C SER A 248 13.38 4.30 0.35
N ASP A 249 14.25 3.32 0.53
CA ASP A 249 14.98 2.69 -0.56
C ASP A 249 14.41 1.29 -0.75
N VAL A 250 13.66 1.12 -1.81
CA VAL A 250 13.16 -0.19 -2.23
C VAL A 250 14.19 -0.80 -3.18
N VAL A 251 14.98 -1.71 -2.65
CA VAL A 251 15.97 -2.48 -3.41
C VAL A 251 15.30 -3.73 -3.94
N LEU A 252 14.98 -3.75 -5.24
CA LEU A 252 14.53 -4.97 -5.90
C LEU A 252 15.76 -5.86 -6.16
N ASN A 253 16.03 -6.80 -5.27
CA ASN A 253 17.10 -7.78 -5.45
C ASN A 253 16.56 -8.99 -6.22
N LYS A 254 16.90 -9.08 -7.50
CA LYS A 254 16.73 -10.31 -8.25
C LYS A 254 17.77 -11.32 -7.74
N LYS A 255 17.39 -12.18 -6.78
CA LYS A 255 18.15 -13.40 -6.52
C LYS A 255 17.95 -14.30 -7.74
N ASP A 256 18.92 -14.29 -8.65
CA ASP A 256 19.01 -15.30 -9.70
C ASP A 256 19.26 -16.65 -8.99
N HIS A 257 18.21 -17.47 -8.89
CA HIS A 257 18.39 -18.89 -8.63
C HIS A 257 19.03 -19.50 -9.88
N LYS A 258 20.36 -19.59 -9.88
CA LYS A 258 21.03 -20.67 -10.61
C LYS A 258 20.78 -21.94 -9.80
N LEU A 259 19.89 -22.80 -10.30
CA LEU A 259 19.98 -24.25 -10.07
C LEU A 259 21.11 -24.79 -10.94
#